data_AF-A0A843GY54-F1
#
_entry.id   AF-A0A843GY54-F1
#
_cell.length_a   1.000
_cell.length_b   1.000
_cell.length_c   1.000
_cell.angle_alpha   90.00
_cell.angle_beta   90.00
_cell.angle_gamma   90.00
#
_symmetry.space_group_name_H-M   'P 1'
#
loop_
_entity.id
_entity.type
_entity.pdbx_description
1 polymer ?
#
loop_
_entity_poly.entity_id
_entity_poly.type
_entity_poly.pdbx_seq_one_letter_code
_entity_poly.pdbx_strand_id
1 'polypeptide(L)'
;MDDNKILELTSKIESTLGAENFAMISDTVGEILTGNTMNMQAIADRDKEIDSLKDRNDKLVSANGALLQKLPVGKTNETPAKSEEKPKKLSWNEVFDKKGNFIH
;
A
#
# COMPACT_ATOMS: atom_id res chain seq x y z
N MET A 1 -17.85 -19.25 -7.11
CA MET A 1 -19.26 -18.98 -7.45
C MET A 1 -19.98 -20.30 -7.23
N ASP A 2 -21.15 -20.32 -6.60
CA ASP A 2 -21.86 -21.57 -6.32
C ASP A 2 -22.52 -22.05 -7.62
N ASP A 3 -22.11 -23.21 -8.14
CA ASP A 3 -22.56 -23.72 -9.44
C ASP A 3 -24.09 -23.87 -9.51
N ASN A 4 -24.74 -24.18 -8.38
CA ASN A 4 -26.19 -24.22 -8.28
C ASN A 4 -26.84 -22.87 -8.57
N LYS A 5 -26.20 -21.78 -8.16
CA LYS A 5 -26.71 -20.42 -8.33
C LYS A 5 -26.54 -19.93 -9.76
N ILE A 6 -25.50 -20.39 -10.46
CA ILE A 6 -25.34 -20.15 -11.90
C ILE A 6 -26.44 -20.88 -12.68
N LEU A 7 -26.68 -22.15 -12.36
CA LEU A 7 -27.73 -22.93 -13.02
C LEU A 7 -29.10 -22.27 -12.87
N GLU A 8 -29.43 -21.83 -11.65
CA GLU A 8 -30.69 -21.17 -11.33
C GLU A 8 -30.87 -19.84 -12.09
N LEU A 9 -29.80 -19.04 -12.20
CA LEU A 9 -29.82 -17.80 -12.97
C LEU A 9 -29.97 -18.07 -14.47
N THR A 10 -29.24 -19.03 -15.02
CA THR A 10 -29.30 -19.39 -16.44
C THR A 10 -30.67 -19.91 -16.83
N SER A 11 -31.27 -20.81 -16.02
CA SER A 11 -32.64 -21.29 -16.24
C SER A 11 -33.68 -20.18 -16.12
N LYS A 12 -33.48 -19.21 -15.22
CA LYS A 12 -34.37 -18.06 -15.10
C LYS A 12 -34.29 -17.14 -16.32
N ILE A 13 -33.08 -16.91 -16.84
CA ILE A 13 -32.86 -16.15 -18.08
C ILE A 13 -33.51 -16.85 -19.27
N GLU A 14 -33.30 -18.17 -19.42
CA GLU A 14 -33.93 -18.98 -20.45
C GLU A 14 -35.47 -18.93 -20.38
N SER A 15 -36.03 -19.11 -19.18
CA SER A 15 -37.48 -19.02 -18.97
C SER A 15 -38.06 -17.63 -19.27
N THR A 16 -37.26 -16.57 -19.15
CA THR A 16 -37.72 -15.19 -19.38
C THR A 16 -37.65 -14.81 -20.85
N LEU A 17 -36.58 -15.22 -21.53
CA LEU A 17 -36.32 -14.86 -22.94
C LEU A 17 -36.98 -15.82 -23.93
N GLY A 18 -37.29 -17.04 -23.49
CA GLY A 18 -37.67 -18.15 -24.35
C GLY A 18 -36.45 -18.80 -24.98
N ALA A 19 -36.55 -20.12 -25.24
CA ALA A 19 -35.43 -20.95 -25.68
C ALA A 19 -34.74 -20.43 -26.95
N GLU A 20 -35.50 -19.89 -27.90
CA GLU A 20 -34.97 -19.40 -29.18
C GLU A 20 -34.07 -18.16 -28.99
N ASN A 21 -34.55 -17.15 -28.26
CA ASN A 21 -33.77 -15.94 -27.98
C ASN A 21 -32.60 -16.24 -27.03
N PHE A 22 -32.81 -17.13 -26.06
CA PHE A 22 -31.77 -17.56 -25.14
C PHE A 22 -30.61 -18.21 -25.88
N ALA A 23 -30.91 -19.17 -26.78
CA ALA A 23 -29.91 -19.82 -27.59
C ALA A 23 -29.09 -18.81 -28.43
N MET A 24 -29.76 -17.81 -29.03
CA MET A 24 -29.09 -16.78 -29.83
C MET A 24 -28.10 -15.92 -29.05
N ILE A 25 -28.33 -15.66 -27.76
CA ILE A 25 -27.50 -14.73 -26.98
C ILE A 25 -26.59 -15.44 -25.96
N SER A 26 -26.81 -16.72 -25.68
CA SER A 26 -26.15 -17.46 -24.61
C SER A 26 -24.61 -17.46 -24.75
N ASP A 27 -24.10 -17.67 -25.96
CA ASP A 27 -22.67 -17.63 -26.25
C ASP A 27 -22.08 -16.24 -25.98
N THR A 28 -22.74 -15.18 -26.47
CA THR A 28 -22.31 -13.78 -26.23
C THR A 28 -22.33 -13.43 -24.74
N VAL A 29 -23.33 -13.90 -23.99
CA VAL A 29 -23.39 -13.73 -22.54
C VAL A 29 -22.23 -14.47 -21.85
N GLY A 30 -21.89 -15.67 -22.32
CA GLY A 30 -20.74 -16.44 -21.85
C GLY A 30 -19.40 -15.74 -22.10
N GLU A 31 -19.22 -15.14 -23.27
CA GLU A 31 -18.05 -14.34 -23.61
C GLU A 31 -17.92 -13.11 -22.70
N ILE A 32 -19.02 -12.39 -22.46
CA ILE A 32 -19.05 -11.22 -21.57
C ILE A 32 -18.68 -11.62 -20.13
N LEU A 33 -19.23 -12.73 -19.63
CA LEU A 33 -18.93 -13.25 -18.29
C LEU A 33 -17.45 -13.64 -18.15
N THR A 34 -16.91 -14.32 -19.16
CA THR A 34 -15.50 -14.71 -19.20
C THR A 34 -14.60 -13.47 -19.21
N GLY A 35 -14.89 -12.51 -20.09
CA GLY A 35 -14.16 -11.25 -20.16
C GLY A 35 -14.21 -10.46 -18.85
N ASN A 36 -15.38 -10.40 -18.20
CA ASN A 36 -15.53 -9.72 -16.91
C ASN A 36 -14.69 -10.40 -15.82
N THR A 37 -14.70 -11.73 -15.76
CA THR A 37 -13.88 -12.50 -14.81
C THR A 37 -12.38 -12.23 -15.01
N MET A 38 -11.92 -12.21 -16.27
CA MET A 38 -10.53 -11.88 -16.59
C MET A 38 -10.17 -10.44 -16.19
N ASN A 39 -11.07 -9.49 -16.41
CA ASN A 39 -10.87 -8.09 -16.02
C ASN A 39 -10.82 -7.93 -14.49
N MET A 40 -11.68 -8.61 -13.74
CA MET A 40 -11.65 -8.62 -12.27
C MET A 40 -10.31 -9.15 -11.76
N GLN A 41 -9.80 -10.24 -12.35
CA GLN A 41 -8.49 -10.78 -12.00
C GLN A 41 -7.37 -9.78 -12.30
N ALA A 42 -7.41 -9.15 -13.48
CA ALA A 42 -6.43 -8.13 -13.85
C ALA A 42 -6.46 -6.93 -12.89
N ILE A 43 -7.64 -6.47 -12.47
CA ILE A 43 -7.79 -5.41 -11.47
C ILE A 43 -7.14 -5.83 -10.14
N ALA A 44 -7.45 -7.03 -9.64
CA ALA A 44 -6.88 -7.53 -8.39
C ALA A 44 -5.34 -7.62 -8.43
N ASP A 45 -4.76 -7.97 -9.58
CA ASP A 45 -3.31 -8.02 -9.74
C ASP A 45 -2.69 -6.62 -9.83
N ARG A 46 -3.39 -5.65 -10.44
CA ARG A 46 -2.97 -4.24 -10.43
C ARG A 46 -3.05 -3.61 -9.05
N ASP A 47 -4.05 -3.95 -8.24
CA ASP A 47 -4.14 -3.45 -6.86
C ASP A 47 -2.95 -3.92 -6.02
N LYS A 48 -2.55 -5.20 -6.15
CA LYS A 48 -1.34 -5.72 -5.49
C LYS A 48 -0.07 -4.99 -5.94
N GLU A 49 0.03 -4.67 -7.23
CA GLU A 49 1.16 -3.91 -7.77
C GLU A 49 1.20 -2.49 -7.21
N ILE A 50 0.05 -1.82 -7.13
CA ILE A 50 -0.09 -0.49 -6.52
C ILE A 50 0.38 -0.51 -5.07
N ASP A 51 -0.04 -1.50 -4.28
CA ASP A 51 0.35 -1.59 -2.88
C ASP A 51 1.86 -1.85 -2.73
N SER A 52 2.44 -2.68 -3.59
CA SER A 52 3.89 -2.89 -3.66
C SER A 52 4.64 -1.61 -4.02
N LEU A 53 4.14 -0.83 -4.98
CA LEU A 53 4.73 0.45 -5.37
C LEU A 53 4.64 1.49 -4.25
N LYS A 54 3.53 1.54 -3.51
CA LYS A 54 3.38 2.42 -2.34
C LYS A 54 4.40 2.09 -1.26
N ASP A 55 4.52 0.81 -0.88
CA ASP A 55 5.51 0.37 0.13
C ASP A 55 6.95 0.70 -0.29
N ARG A 56 7.29 0.50 -1.57
CA ARG A 56 8.60 0.90 -2.11
C ARG A 56 8.82 2.41 -2.04
N ASN A 57 7.80 3.21 -2.37
CA ASN A 57 7.90 4.66 -2.32
C ASN A 57 8.11 5.14 -0.87
N ASP A 58 7.34 4.62 0.09
CA ASP A 58 7.47 4.98 1.51
C ASP A 58 8.86 4.68 2.06
N LYS A 59 9.45 3.55 1.66
CA LYS A 59 10.83 3.19 1.97
C LYS A 59 11.83 4.17 1.38
N LEU A 60 11.67 4.57 0.12
CA LEU A 60 12.54 5.54 -0.54
C LEU A 60 12.43 6.92 0.08
N VAL A 61 11.23 7.39 0.39
CA VAL A 61 10.99 8.67 1.08
C VAL A 61 11.68 8.66 2.44
N SER A 62 11.53 7.57 3.21
CA SER A 62 12.18 7.41 4.51
C SER A 62 13.71 7.38 4.39
N ALA A 63 14.24 6.61 3.44
CA ALA A 63 15.69 6.53 3.20
C ALA A 63 16.26 7.88 2.78
N ASN A 64 15.60 8.60 1.86
CA ASN A 64 16.01 9.93 1.43
C ASN A 64 15.94 10.95 2.57
N GLY A 65 14.88 10.92 3.39
CA GLY A 65 14.79 11.75 4.59
C GLY A 65 15.95 11.51 5.56
N ALA A 66 16.30 10.25 5.80
CA ALA A 66 17.45 9.89 6.64
C ALA A 66 18.79 10.32 6.03
N LEU A 67 18.94 10.26 4.70
CA LEU A 67 20.14 10.74 4.01
C LEU A 67 20.27 12.26 4.08
N LEU A 68 19.18 13.01 3.89
CA LEU A 68 19.17 14.47 4.00
C LEU A 68 19.55 14.94 5.41
N GLN A 69 19.09 14.24 6.46
CA GLN A 69 19.52 14.53 7.84
C GLN A 69 21.01 14.27 8.09
N LYS A 70 21.62 13.34 7.34
CA LYS A 70 23.05 13.02 7.42
C LYS A 70 23.92 13.96 6.59
N LEU A 71 23.33 14.72 5.66
CA LEU A 71 24.05 15.74 4.92
C LEU A 71 24.24 16.96 5.84
N PRO A 72 25.48 17.42 6.08
CA PRO A 72 25.70 18.70 6.70
C PRO A 72 25.19 19.77 5.74
N VAL A 73 24.01 20.34 6.02
CA VAL A 73 23.57 21.60 5.41
C VAL A 73 24.70 22.60 5.59
N GLY A 74 25.21 23.11 4.47
CA GLY A 74 26.41 23.92 4.43
C GLY A 74 26.38 24.98 5.52
N LYS A 75 27.50 25.12 6.23
CA LYS A 75 27.77 26.23 7.13
C LYS A 75 27.57 27.53 6.35
N THR A 76 26.40 28.16 6.46
CA THR A 76 26.33 29.60 6.35
C THR A 76 27.05 30.13 7.58
N ASN A 77 28.24 30.67 7.33
CA ASN A 77 29.05 31.34 8.34
C ASN A 77 28.26 32.51 8.92
N GLU A 78 27.60 32.30 10.05
CA GLU A 78 27.19 33.39 10.93
C GLU A 78 27.64 33.08 12.36
N THR A 79 28.67 33.80 12.77
CA THR A 79 28.87 34.21 14.17
C THR A 79 29.33 35.66 14.08
N PRO A 80 28.86 36.58 14.95
CA PRO A 80 28.74 36.33 16.39
C PRO A 80 27.51 36.94 17.08
N ALA A 81 26.94 36.22 18.05
CA ALA A 81 26.32 36.86 19.22
C ALA A 81 26.43 35.92 20.43
N LYS A 82 27.14 36.37 21.46
CA LYS A 82 27.14 35.78 22.80
C LYS A 82 25.73 35.92 23.40
N SER A 83 25.08 34.81 23.70
CA SER A 83 24.42 34.60 24.98
C SER A 83 24.39 33.11 25.30
N GLU A 84 24.82 32.80 26.52
CA GLU A 84 25.06 31.47 27.04
C GLU A 84 23.75 30.85 27.53
N GLU A 85 23.33 29.76 26.92
CA GLU A 85 22.80 28.59 27.63
C GLU A 85 22.93 27.37 26.71
N LYS A 86 24.01 26.61 26.88
CA LYS A 86 24.20 25.36 26.15
C LYS A 86 23.12 24.38 26.61
N PRO A 87 22.37 23.71 25.71
CA PRO A 87 21.57 22.56 26.13
C PRO A 87 22.55 21.53 26.70
N LYS A 88 22.40 21.20 28.00
CA LYS A 88 23.20 20.15 28.65
C LYS A 88 23.01 18.87 27.84
N LYS A 89 24.09 18.39 27.21
CA LYS A 89 24.10 17.07 26.57
C LYS A 89 23.96 16.05 27.69
N LEU A 90 22.82 15.36 27.74
CA LEU A 90 22.59 14.23 28.63
C LEU A 90 23.72 13.22 28.40
N SER A 91 24.55 13.00 29.40
CA SER A 91 25.63 12.04 29.31
C SER A 91 25.06 10.65 29.59
N TRP A 92 25.50 9.63 28.84
CA TRP A 92 25.07 8.24 29.09
C TRP A 92 25.39 7.78 30.52
N ASN A 93 26.37 8.39 31.18
CA ASN A 93 26.70 8.13 32.59
C ASN A 93 25.70 8.74 33.59
N GLU A 94 24.79 9.62 33.14
CA GLU A 94 23.71 10.18 33.96
C GLU A 94 22.47 9.29 33.91
N VAL A 95 22.33 8.48 32.86
CA VAL A 95 21.19 7.57 32.67
C VAL A 95 21.50 6.15 33.15
N PHE A 96 22.78 5.74 33.09
CA PHE A 96 23.20 4.36 33.39
C PHE A 96 24.26 4.28 34.49
N ASP A 97 24.11 3.31 35.40
CA ASP A 97 25.15 2.95 36.36
C ASP A 97 26.35 2.27 35.67
N LYS A 98 27.46 2.07 36.39
CA LYS A 98 28.67 1.41 35.86
C LYS A 98 28.43 -0.05 35.41
N LYS A 99 27.26 -0.62 35.68
CA LYS A 99 26.83 -1.97 35.29
C LYS A 99 25.79 -1.94 34.16
N GLY A 100 25.42 -0.76 33.65
CA GLY A 100 24.49 -0.58 32.54
C GLY A 100 23.01 -0.58 32.92
N ASN A 101 22.65 -0.37 34.20
CA ASN A 101 21.25 -0.26 34.62
C ASN A 101 20.77 1.18 34.61
N PHE A 102 19.49 1.40 34.28
CA PHE A 102 18.87 2.72 34.34
C PHE A 102 18.74 3.23 35.79
N ILE A 103 19.16 4.47 36.01
CA ILE A 103 18.99 5.19 37.29
C ILE A 103 17.83 6.17 37.10
N HIS A 104 16.77 6.06 37.91
CA HIS A 104 15.55 6.87 37.79
C HIS A 104 15.76 8.33 38.24
#